data_AF-A0A9P6YKB3-F1
#
_entry.id   AF-A0A9P6YKB3-F1
#
_cell.length_a   1.000
_cell.length_b   1.000
_cell.length_c   1.000
_cell.angle_alpha   90.00
_cell.angle_beta   90.00
_cell.angle_gamma   90.00
#
_symmetry.space_group_name_H-M   'P 1'
#
loop_
_entity.id
_entity.type
_entity.pdbx_description
1 polymer ?
#
loop_
_entity_poly.entity_id
_entity_poly.type
_entity_poly.pdbx_seq_one_letter_code
_entity_poly.pdbx_strand_id
1 'polypeptide(L)'
;MNITKTNICSSPVELKPKQRKERSFHSLIREIKRLRDENINLRSSVALLKNDIQDATLSRKDTDATHKRFYDEYMDKNAQLEMDLMDKEDEIKRLKQQIEDLQSQVNSGLTLHDAAYYKRKHSNVFGCYEFEEDVSDCQPTARDTALPEVDIKMDEMSEQKISGYQQDNEEESEEEEEEEEEEPPFEQVATSYIHQAILSKLSSARVRLELDDLIVKYEPTSETVSAVLADSFMQWISSSFDLMNTQSATKVFATKIQTGITNFWEAVLQYYTTEEEYQLQLLKQIEILLLDSDKIKSSGIIVNHFDRLILMLYKYHVVDDDAVLNWWNCSLSNNTISKKMRTVTTRFVEWVQEEDEEEEEEEEEEEVEDDKEDSSSDTEPDEEVVDSLLKDHSRYCCICHLDASSQTKSLKNLDECSCDSKYTTPSVIQKPKKSVTISL
;
A
#
# COMPACT_ATOMS: atom_id res chain seq x y z
N MET A 1 -38.87 13.59 -30.74
CA MET A 1 -37.91 14.66 -30.43
C MET A 1 -36.72 14.48 -31.35
N ASN A 2 -36.47 15.44 -32.25
CA ASN A 2 -35.44 15.33 -33.28
C ASN A 2 -34.08 15.73 -32.70
N ILE A 3 -33.18 14.76 -32.56
CA ILE A 3 -31.78 14.96 -32.24
C ILE A 3 -31.11 15.56 -33.48
N THR A 4 -30.82 16.86 -33.44
CA THR A 4 -29.99 17.52 -34.43
C THR A 4 -28.55 17.02 -34.29
N LYS A 5 -28.11 16.26 -35.29
CA LYS A 5 -26.71 15.87 -35.49
C LYS A 5 -25.83 17.11 -35.44
N THR A 6 -24.91 17.13 -34.49
CA THR A 6 -23.82 18.11 -34.41
C THR A 6 -22.95 17.97 -35.66
N ASN A 7 -22.77 19.07 -36.38
CA ASN A 7 -21.84 19.18 -37.48
C ASN A 7 -20.42 19.05 -36.91
N ILE A 8 -19.83 17.87 -37.07
CA ILE A 8 -18.41 17.63 -36.88
C ILE A 8 -17.68 18.52 -37.89
N CYS A 9 -16.77 19.36 -37.37
CA CYS A 9 -15.91 20.23 -38.16
C CYS A 9 -14.88 19.35 -38.90
N SER A 10 -15.30 18.74 -40.01
CA SER A 10 -14.41 18.07 -40.96
C SER A 10 -14.15 19.02 -42.12
N SER A 11 -13.32 20.03 -41.90
CA SER A 11 -12.66 20.74 -43.00
C SER A 11 -11.24 20.19 -43.13
N PRO A 12 -10.89 19.50 -44.23
CA PRO A 12 -9.52 19.15 -44.50
C PRO A 12 -8.82 20.42 -44.99
N VAL A 13 -8.21 21.16 -44.07
CA VAL A 13 -7.18 22.13 -44.44
C VAL A 13 -5.94 21.30 -44.78
N GLU A 14 -5.53 21.33 -46.04
CA GLU A 14 -4.23 20.81 -46.50
C GLU A 14 -3.11 21.50 -45.69
N LEU A 15 -2.72 20.88 -44.59
CA LEU A 15 -1.52 21.23 -43.85
C LEU A 15 -0.32 20.75 -44.67
N LYS A 16 0.50 21.72 -45.09
CA LYS A 16 1.89 21.45 -45.48
C LYS A 16 2.55 20.61 -44.38
N PRO A 17 3.51 19.72 -44.71
CA PRO A 17 4.22 18.94 -43.71
C PRO A 17 5.19 19.87 -42.98
N LYS A 18 4.67 20.63 -42.01
CA LYS A 18 5.49 21.26 -40.97
C LYS A 18 5.89 20.17 -39.98
N GLN A 19 7.08 20.36 -39.43
CA GLN A 19 7.90 19.38 -38.73
C GLN A 19 7.15 18.63 -37.62
N ARG A 20 7.73 17.49 -37.23
CA ARG A 20 7.33 16.74 -36.03
C ARG A 20 7.08 17.75 -34.92
N LYS A 21 5.83 17.86 -34.44
CA LYS A 21 5.47 18.65 -33.27
C LYS A 21 6.43 18.27 -32.14
N GLU A 22 7.38 19.13 -31.86
CA GLU A 22 8.07 19.10 -30.58
C GLU A 22 7.01 19.31 -29.53
N ARG A 23 7.04 18.46 -28.49
CA ARG A 23 6.07 18.57 -27.41
C ARG A 23 6.27 19.94 -26.80
N SER A 24 5.21 20.72 -26.71
CA SER A 24 5.28 22.04 -26.12
C SER A 24 5.96 22.02 -24.76
N PHE A 25 6.70 23.07 -24.44
CA PHE A 25 7.45 23.18 -23.21
C PHE A 25 6.58 22.96 -21.97
N HIS A 26 5.33 23.40 -22.00
CA HIS A 26 4.39 23.17 -20.91
C HIS A 26 4.01 21.67 -20.77
N SER A 27 3.82 20.96 -21.89
CA SER A 27 3.63 19.51 -21.88
C SER A 27 4.86 18.78 -21.30
N LEU A 28 6.06 19.23 -21.67
CA LEU A 28 7.32 18.73 -21.11
C LEU A 28 7.43 18.99 -19.61
N ILE A 29 7.06 20.19 -19.13
CA ILE A 29 7.05 20.51 -17.69
C ILE A 29 6.09 19.60 -16.94
N ARG A 30 4.87 19.39 -17.46
CA ARG A 30 3.90 18.49 -16.84
C ARG A 30 4.47 17.08 -16.75
N GLU A 31 5.07 16.58 -17.82
CA GLU A 31 5.66 15.26 -17.86
C GLU A 31 6.85 15.14 -16.91
N ILE A 32 7.71 16.17 -16.81
CA ILE A 32 8.80 16.21 -15.83
C ILE A 32 8.25 16.17 -14.39
N LYS A 33 7.17 16.91 -14.09
CA LYS A 33 6.54 16.88 -12.77
C LYS A 33 5.99 15.48 -12.47
N ARG A 34 5.29 14.86 -13.43
CA ARG A 34 4.79 13.48 -13.32
C ARG A 34 5.91 12.48 -13.04
N LEU A 35 7.00 12.56 -13.81
CA LEU A 35 8.16 11.68 -13.66
C LEU A 35 8.89 11.90 -12.32
N ARG A 36 8.95 13.13 -11.81
CA ARG A 36 9.51 13.42 -10.48
C ARG A 36 8.67 12.79 -9.36
N ASP A 37 7.35 12.91 -9.43
CA ASP A 37 6.44 12.31 -8.46
C ASP A 37 6.52 10.77 -8.50
N GLU A 38 6.59 10.19 -9.70
CA GLU A 38 6.81 8.76 -9.90
C GLU A 38 8.16 8.30 -9.31
N ASN A 39 9.24 9.07 -9.50
CA ASN A 39 10.56 8.77 -8.93
C ASN A 39 10.53 8.81 -7.39
N ILE A 40 9.82 9.75 -6.79
CA ILE A 40 9.64 9.83 -5.33
C ILE A 40 8.90 8.58 -4.83
N ASN A 41 7.82 8.19 -5.49
CA ASN A 41 7.08 6.98 -5.15
C ASN A 41 7.93 5.72 -5.28
N LEU A 42 8.69 5.58 -6.37
CA LEU A 42 9.60 4.45 -6.58
C LEU A 42 10.68 4.39 -5.48
N ARG A 43 11.27 5.53 -5.10
CA ARG A 43 12.24 5.58 -3.99
C ARG A 43 11.63 5.12 -2.67
N SER A 44 10.38 5.52 -2.39
CA SER A 44 9.66 5.05 -1.20
C SER A 44 9.43 3.54 -1.24
N SER A 45 8.97 3.00 -2.37
CA SER A 45 8.76 1.56 -2.54
C SER A 45 10.05 0.75 -2.41
N VAL A 46 11.16 1.24 -2.97
CA VAL A 46 12.49 0.61 -2.81
C VAL A 46 12.94 0.64 -1.35
N ALA A 47 12.69 1.73 -0.62
CA ALA A 47 13.01 1.81 0.80
C ALA A 47 12.21 0.80 1.63
N LEU A 48 10.92 0.61 1.34
CA LEU A 48 10.09 -0.42 1.99
C LEU A 48 10.61 -1.82 1.71
N LEU A 49 10.85 -2.17 0.44
CA LEU A 49 11.39 -3.47 0.06
C LEU A 49 12.75 -3.75 0.71
N LYS A 50 13.60 -2.74 0.84
CA LYS A 50 14.88 -2.87 1.53
C LYS A 50 14.70 -3.22 3.02
N ASN A 51 13.73 -2.60 3.70
CA ASN A 51 13.41 -2.93 5.08
C ASN A 51 12.84 -4.36 5.20
N ASP A 52 11.93 -4.75 4.30
CA ASP A 52 11.36 -6.11 4.29
C ASP A 52 12.43 -7.18 4.10
N ILE A 53 13.40 -6.95 3.21
CA ILE A 53 14.54 -7.86 2.99
C ILE A 53 15.41 -7.94 4.26
N GLN A 54 15.64 -6.82 4.94
CA GLN A 54 16.40 -6.78 6.18
C GLN A 54 15.70 -7.58 7.29
N ASP A 55 14.40 -7.40 7.45
CA ASP A 55 13.58 -8.13 8.44
C ASP A 55 13.52 -9.63 8.13
N ALA A 56 13.36 -10.00 6.85
CA ALA A 56 13.42 -11.39 6.43
C ALA A 56 14.79 -12.03 6.73
N THR A 57 15.87 -11.27 6.56
CA THR A 57 17.24 -11.73 6.86
C THR A 57 17.45 -11.92 8.36
N LEU A 58 16.97 -10.98 9.19
CA LEU A 58 17.03 -11.10 10.65
C LEU A 58 16.20 -12.29 11.15
N SER A 59 14.99 -12.45 10.62
CA SER A 59 14.11 -13.59 10.94
C SER A 59 14.77 -14.92 10.61
N ARG A 60 15.40 -15.06 9.43
CA ARG A 60 16.17 -16.28 9.08
C ARG A 60 17.33 -16.54 10.04
N LYS A 61 18.06 -15.49 10.42
CA LYS A 61 19.17 -15.61 11.37
C LYS A 61 18.69 -16.08 12.75
N ASP A 62 17.53 -15.60 13.20
CA ASP A 62 16.93 -16.03 14.46
C ASP A 62 16.44 -17.49 14.38
N THR A 63 15.86 -17.91 13.25
CA THR A 63 15.50 -19.33 13.03
C THR A 63 16.72 -20.25 13.02
N ASP A 64 17.82 -19.83 12.38
CA ASP A 64 19.05 -20.62 12.39
C ASP A 64 19.68 -20.68 13.78
N ALA A 65 19.66 -19.57 14.53
CA ALA A 65 20.16 -19.51 15.90
C ALA A 65 19.33 -20.39 16.85
N THR A 66 18.01 -20.44 16.69
CA THR A 66 17.13 -21.30 17.47
C THR A 66 17.34 -22.77 17.13
N HIS A 67 17.39 -23.14 15.85
CA HIS A 67 17.72 -24.51 15.43
C HIS A 67 19.07 -24.97 15.97
N LYS A 68 20.08 -24.10 15.92
CA LYS A 68 21.40 -24.41 16.50
C LYS A 68 21.31 -24.67 18.00
N ARG A 69 20.59 -23.83 18.76
CA ARG A 69 20.39 -24.03 20.20
C ARG A 69 19.71 -25.37 20.50
N PHE A 70 18.67 -25.72 19.74
CA PHE A 70 17.99 -27.02 19.90
C PHE A 70 18.92 -28.19 19.63
N TYR A 71 19.76 -28.10 18.59
CA TYR A 71 20.74 -29.13 18.28
C TYR A 71 21.80 -29.27 19.38
N ASP A 72 22.35 -28.15 19.86
CA ASP A 72 23.32 -28.12 20.95
C ASP A 72 22.72 -28.73 22.24
N GLU A 73 21.48 -28.36 22.61
CA GLU A 73 20.77 -28.93 23.76
C GLU A 73 20.51 -30.43 23.61
N TYR A 74 20.15 -30.88 22.41
CA TYR A 74 19.98 -32.31 22.11
C TYR A 74 21.28 -33.08 22.31
N MET A 75 22.40 -32.54 21.82
CA MET A 75 23.72 -33.16 21.96
C MET A 75 24.16 -33.22 23.44
N ASP A 76 23.96 -32.14 24.20
CA ASP A 76 24.25 -32.11 25.64
C ASP A 76 23.41 -33.13 26.42
N LYS A 77 22.11 -33.24 26.11
CA LYS A 77 21.20 -34.20 26.73
C LYS A 77 21.59 -35.65 26.40
N ASN A 78 21.99 -35.91 25.16
CA ASN A 78 22.45 -37.22 24.74
C ASN A 78 23.75 -37.62 25.48
N ALA A 79 24.70 -36.69 25.63
CA ALA A 79 25.91 -36.91 26.41
C ALA A 79 25.61 -37.17 27.90
N GLN A 80 24.62 -36.49 28.48
CA GLN A 80 24.19 -36.75 29.85
C GLN A 80 23.61 -38.16 30.02
N LEU A 81 22.74 -38.58 29.10
CA LEU A 81 22.16 -39.93 29.12
C LEU A 81 23.23 -41.01 28.98
N GLU A 82 24.26 -40.78 28.16
CA GLU A 82 25.40 -41.70 28.02
C GLU A 82 26.19 -41.85 29.32
N MET A 83 26.44 -40.74 30.05
CA MET A 83 27.07 -40.80 31.37
C MET A 83 26.21 -41.55 32.40
N ASP A 84 24.90 -41.26 32.45
CA ASP A 84 23.97 -41.92 33.37
C ASP A 84 23.88 -43.43 33.09
N LEU A 85 23.93 -43.84 31.81
CA LEU A 85 23.97 -45.26 31.43
C LEU A 85 25.24 -45.94 31.93
N MET A 86 26.41 -45.31 31.79
CA MET A 86 27.68 -45.85 32.32
C MET A 86 27.63 -46.02 33.85
N ASP A 87 27.12 -45.02 34.57
CA ASP A 87 26.97 -45.10 36.03
C ASP A 87 26.04 -46.25 36.45
N LYS A 88 24.94 -46.45 35.72
CA LYS A 88 23.99 -47.54 35.96
C LYS A 88 24.58 -48.90 35.64
N GLU A 89 25.39 -49.02 34.58
CA GLU A 89 26.10 -50.25 34.28
C GLU A 89 27.10 -50.62 35.38
N ASP A 90 27.82 -49.65 35.93
CA ASP A 90 28.75 -49.89 37.04
C ASP A 90 28.03 -50.25 38.35
N GLU A 91 26.86 -49.66 38.61
CA GLU A 91 25.98 -50.07 39.71
C GLU A 91 25.50 -51.53 39.53
N ILE A 92 25.09 -51.90 38.32
CA ILE A 92 24.68 -53.28 37.99
C ILE A 92 25.86 -54.25 38.19
N LYS A 93 27.07 -53.90 37.73
CA LYS A 93 28.27 -54.74 37.95
C LYS A 93 28.53 -54.94 39.44
N ARG A 94 28.45 -53.88 40.25
CA ARG A 94 28.62 -53.94 41.70
C ARG A 94 27.57 -54.82 42.37
N LEU A 95 26.30 -54.66 42.00
CA LEU A 95 25.21 -55.49 42.54
C LEU A 95 25.34 -56.96 42.13
N LYS A 96 25.72 -57.24 40.88
CA LYS A 96 26.02 -58.61 40.42
C LYS A 96 27.14 -59.24 41.24
N GLN A 97 28.23 -58.51 41.51
CA GLN A 97 29.32 -58.98 42.36
C GLN A 97 28.84 -59.30 43.78
N GLN A 98 28.04 -58.42 44.39
CA GLN A 98 27.45 -58.67 45.72
C GLN A 98 26.55 -59.91 45.75
N ILE A 99 25.74 -60.12 44.70
CA ILE A 99 24.90 -61.31 44.57
C ILE A 99 25.76 -62.57 44.48
N GLU A 100 26.83 -62.55 43.66
CA GLU A 100 27.75 -63.67 43.52
C GLU A 100 28.47 -63.98 44.84
N ASP A 101 28.95 -62.95 45.54
CA ASP A 101 29.58 -63.08 46.86
C ASP A 101 28.61 -63.70 47.88
N LEU A 102 27.36 -63.21 47.94
CA LEU A 102 26.31 -63.78 48.81
C LEU A 102 25.96 -65.23 48.45
N GLN A 103 25.84 -65.55 47.16
CA GLN A 103 25.61 -66.93 46.70
C GLN A 103 26.77 -67.84 47.08
N SER A 104 28.00 -67.37 46.98
CA SER A 104 29.19 -68.11 47.41
C SER A 104 29.21 -68.34 48.94
N GLN A 105 28.77 -67.37 49.73
CA GLN A 105 28.65 -67.47 51.19
C GLN A 105 27.55 -68.46 51.62
N VAL A 106 26.41 -68.48 50.92
CA VAL A 106 25.33 -69.47 51.14
C VAL A 106 25.81 -70.88 50.81
N ASN A 107 26.60 -71.05 49.73
CA ASN A 107 27.11 -72.36 49.30
C ASN A 107 28.29 -72.90 50.15
N SER A 108 28.95 -72.05 50.95
CA SER A 108 30.17 -72.42 51.70
C SER A 108 29.97 -72.67 53.19
N GLY A 109 28.76 -72.48 53.76
CA GLY A 109 28.55 -72.85 55.16
C GLY A 109 27.31 -72.28 55.84
N LEU A 110 26.11 -72.64 55.35
CA LEU A 110 24.90 -72.62 56.17
C LEU A 110 24.39 -74.05 56.34
N THR A 111 24.87 -74.69 57.40
CA THR A 111 24.19 -75.84 57.99
C THR A 111 22.73 -75.50 58.21
N LEU A 112 21.84 -76.43 57.84
CA LEU A 112 20.37 -76.43 57.97
C LEU A 112 19.81 -76.09 59.37
N HIS A 113 20.65 -75.68 60.34
CA HIS A 113 20.29 -75.53 61.74
C HIS A 113 19.89 -74.11 62.16
N ASP A 114 20.35 -73.04 61.49
CA ASP A 114 20.07 -71.66 61.91
C ASP A 114 18.83 -71.01 61.25
N ALA A 115 18.28 -71.60 60.19
CA ALA A 115 17.03 -71.13 59.58
C ALA A 115 15.78 -71.35 60.45
N ALA A 116 15.90 -72.05 61.57
CA ALA A 116 14.79 -72.32 62.48
C ALA A 116 14.62 -71.28 63.60
N TYR A 117 15.57 -70.36 63.83
CA TYR A 117 15.50 -69.45 64.98
C TYR A 117 15.00 -68.02 64.69
N TYR A 118 14.94 -67.59 63.43
CA TYR A 118 14.44 -66.24 63.09
C TYR A 118 12.93 -66.14 62.83
N LYS A 119 12.17 -67.25 62.95
CA LYS A 119 10.71 -67.26 62.71
C LYS A 119 9.84 -66.97 63.94
N ARG A 120 10.38 -66.34 64.99
CA ARG A 120 9.60 -66.06 66.22
C ARG A 120 10.12 -64.87 67.02
N LYS A 121 9.94 -63.64 66.51
CA LYS A 121 9.61 -62.40 67.24
C LYS A 121 9.71 -61.22 66.27
N HIS A 122 8.72 -60.32 66.28
CA HIS A 122 8.41 -59.31 65.26
C HIS A 122 7.54 -59.81 64.07
N SER A 123 6.54 -60.63 64.40
CA SER A 123 5.22 -60.48 63.79
C SER A 123 4.52 -59.34 64.53
N ASN A 124 4.43 -58.19 63.87
CA ASN A 124 3.45 -57.11 64.02
C ASN A 124 3.94 -55.98 63.11
N VAL A 125 3.03 -55.43 62.29
CA VAL A 125 3.27 -54.46 61.21
C VAL A 125 3.44 -55.10 59.82
N PHE A 126 2.51 -55.99 59.48
CA PHE A 126 1.88 -55.89 58.17
C PHE A 126 0.46 -55.40 58.45
N GLY A 127 0.38 -54.08 58.68
CA GLY A 127 -0.89 -53.40 58.81
C GLY A 127 -1.56 -53.46 57.46
N CYS A 128 -2.70 -54.15 57.39
CA CYS A 128 -3.72 -53.88 56.41
C CYS A 128 -4.07 -52.40 56.57
N TYR A 129 -3.54 -51.55 55.68
CA TYR A 129 -4.06 -50.21 55.51
C TYR A 129 -5.41 -50.35 54.83
N GLU A 130 -6.44 -50.38 55.66
CA GLU A 130 -7.81 -50.06 55.31
C GLU A 130 -7.80 -48.55 55.02
N PHE A 131 -7.93 -48.17 53.75
CA PHE A 131 -8.27 -46.80 53.36
C PHE A 131 -9.70 -46.82 52.85
N GLU A 132 -10.49 -46.01 53.55
CA GLU A 132 -11.92 -45.78 53.36
C GLU A 132 -12.22 -45.23 51.96
N GLU A 133 -13.41 -45.60 51.48
CA GLU A 133 -14.12 -44.96 50.38
C GLU A 133 -14.18 -43.45 50.59
N ASP A 134 -13.44 -42.70 49.76
CA ASP A 134 -13.98 -41.57 49.01
C ASP A 134 -12.89 -40.96 48.12
N VAL A 135 -13.33 -40.36 47.01
CA VAL A 135 -12.58 -39.49 46.09
C VAL A 135 -11.89 -40.18 44.89
N SER A 136 -12.66 -40.20 43.80
CA SER A 136 -12.22 -39.95 42.41
C SER A 136 -11.12 -40.83 41.81
N ASP A 137 -11.56 -41.73 40.92
CA ASP A 137 -10.74 -42.40 39.91
C ASP A 137 -9.94 -41.37 39.07
N CYS A 138 -8.69 -41.13 39.45
CA CYS A 138 -7.64 -40.60 38.59
C CYS A 138 -6.73 -41.74 38.18
N GLN A 139 -7.11 -42.47 37.13
CA GLN A 139 -6.14 -43.27 36.38
C GLN A 139 -5.23 -42.35 35.57
N PRO A 140 -3.90 -42.48 35.64
CA PRO A 140 -3.02 -41.88 34.64
C PRO A 140 -3.08 -42.78 33.39
N THR A 141 -4.10 -42.56 32.55
CA THR A 141 -4.08 -43.08 31.18
C THR A 141 -2.96 -42.37 30.43
N ALA A 142 -2.06 -43.15 29.86
CA ALA A 142 -1.06 -42.67 28.92
C ALA A 142 -1.76 -41.83 27.85
N ARG A 143 -1.46 -40.54 27.80
CA ARG A 143 -1.80 -39.70 26.66
C ARG A 143 -0.85 -40.07 25.54
N ASP A 144 -1.18 -41.13 24.82
CA ASP A 144 -0.80 -41.25 23.43
C ASP A 144 -1.33 -39.99 22.74
N THR A 145 -0.40 -39.12 22.38
CA THR A 145 -0.70 -37.95 21.56
C THR A 145 -0.80 -38.45 20.13
N ALA A 146 -1.84 -39.26 19.87
CA ALA A 146 -2.30 -39.54 18.54
C ALA A 146 -2.96 -38.25 18.05
N LEU A 147 -2.21 -37.51 17.24
CA LEU A 147 -2.79 -36.53 16.33
C LEU A 147 -3.98 -37.19 15.62
N PRO A 148 -5.14 -36.54 15.52
CA PRO A 148 -6.20 -37.07 14.69
C PRO A 148 -5.67 -37.09 13.25
N GLU A 149 -5.51 -38.29 12.69
CA GLU A 149 -5.42 -38.48 11.24
C GLU A 149 -6.70 -37.90 10.64
N VAL A 150 -6.61 -36.64 10.23
CA VAL A 150 -7.59 -36.05 9.33
C VAL A 150 -7.36 -36.72 7.99
N ASP A 151 -8.14 -37.77 7.75
CA ASP A 151 -8.21 -38.44 6.46
C ASP A 151 -8.94 -37.49 5.48
N ILE A 152 -8.22 -36.49 4.98
CA ILE A 152 -8.69 -35.62 3.90
C ILE A 152 -8.66 -36.47 2.63
N LYS A 153 -9.78 -37.15 2.35
CA LYS A 153 -10.11 -37.58 0.99
C LYS A 153 -10.33 -36.32 0.16
N MET A 154 -9.26 -35.82 -0.45
CA MET A 154 -9.34 -35.00 -1.65
C MET A 154 -9.68 -35.91 -2.82
N ASP A 155 -10.97 -36.16 -3.03
CA ASP A 155 -11.56 -36.34 -4.35
C ASP A 155 -13.07 -36.53 -4.23
N GLU A 156 -13.80 -35.91 -5.17
CA GLU A 156 -15.26 -35.85 -5.37
C GLU A 156 -15.96 -34.55 -4.93
N MET A 157 -15.63 -33.46 -5.65
CA MET A 157 -16.61 -32.42 -5.94
C MET A 157 -17.73 -33.03 -6.80
N SER A 158 -18.78 -33.52 -6.15
CA SER A 158 -20.06 -33.78 -6.80
C SER A 158 -20.96 -32.56 -6.63
N GLU A 159 -21.21 -31.90 -7.75
CA GLU A 159 -22.34 -31.01 -7.95
C GLU A 159 -23.63 -31.77 -7.55
N GLN A 160 -24.33 -31.34 -6.50
CA GLN A 160 -25.75 -31.65 -6.39
C GLN A 160 -26.49 -30.75 -5.39
N LYS A 161 -27.21 -29.80 -5.98
CA LYS A 161 -28.62 -29.45 -5.72
C LYS A 161 -29.12 -29.78 -4.31
N ILE A 162 -29.20 -28.74 -3.50
CA ILE A 162 -30.06 -28.70 -2.31
C ILE A 162 -31.51 -28.80 -2.80
N SER A 163 -32.14 -29.96 -2.56
CA SER A 163 -33.57 -30.21 -2.76
C SER A 163 -34.17 -30.80 -1.50
N GLY A 164 -35.36 -30.32 -1.11
CA GLY A 164 -36.24 -30.86 -0.06
C GLY A 164 -36.26 -29.95 1.17
N TYR A 165 -37.37 -29.30 1.54
CA TYR A 165 -38.70 -29.88 1.69
C TYR A 165 -39.83 -28.93 1.26
N GLN A 166 -40.75 -29.50 0.49
CA GLN A 166 -42.12 -29.03 0.29
C GLN A 166 -42.87 -29.03 1.62
N GLN A 167 -43.50 -27.90 1.93
CA GLN A 167 -44.67 -27.82 2.79
C GLN A 167 -45.78 -27.21 1.93
N ASP A 168 -46.82 -28.01 1.68
CA ASP A 168 -47.99 -27.62 0.89
C ASP A 168 -48.70 -26.44 1.54
N ASN A 169 -48.49 -25.25 0.96
CA ASN A 169 -49.36 -24.09 1.10
C ASN A 169 -49.72 -23.66 -0.32
N GLU A 170 -50.94 -24.00 -0.73
CA GLU A 170 -51.61 -23.37 -1.87
C GLU A 170 -51.95 -21.92 -1.47
N GLU A 171 -50.95 -21.05 -1.49
CA GLU A 171 -51.15 -19.61 -1.58
C GLU A 171 -50.90 -19.22 -3.03
N GLU A 172 -51.89 -18.55 -3.62
CA GLU A 172 -51.81 -17.90 -4.92
C GLU A 172 -50.58 -16.98 -4.91
N SER A 173 -49.46 -17.48 -5.44
CA SER A 173 -48.27 -16.69 -5.71
C SER A 173 -48.64 -15.74 -6.83
N GLU A 174 -49.08 -14.55 -6.46
CA GLU A 174 -48.96 -13.37 -7.30
C GLU A 174 -47.51 -13.35 -7.79
N GLU A 175 -47.33 -13.53 -9.09
CA GLU A 175 -46.07 -13.28 -9.77
C GLU A 175 -45.78 -11.79 -9.54
N GLU A 176 -45.08 -11.47 -8.44
CA GLU A 176 -44.38 -10.21 -8.30
C GLU A 176 -43.39 -10.17 -9.46
N GLU A 177 -43.79 -9.50 -10.54
CA GLU A 177 -42.87 -8.98 -11.54
C GLU A 177 -41.79 -8.24 -10.75
N GLU A 178 -40.62 -8.85 -10.56
CA GLU A 178 -39.42 -8.14 -10.14
C GLU A 178 -39.24 -7.04 -11.16
N GLU A 179 -39.72 -5.83 -10.84
CA GLU A 179 -39.37 -4.62 -11.55
C GLU A 179 -37.84 -4.59 -11.52
N GLU A 180 -37.19 -5.01 -12.61
CA GLU A 180 -35.77 -4.81 -12.84
C GLU A 180 -35.55 -3.31 -12.66
N GLU A 181 -35.08 -2.89 -11.48
CA GLU A 181 -34.73 -1.51 -11.21
C GLU A 181 -33.67 -1.13 -12.24
N GLU A 182 -34.09 -0.42 -13.29
CA GLU A 182 -33.19 0.03 -14.35
C GLU A 182 -32.01 0.74 -13.68
N GLU A 183 -30.81 0.16 -13.82
CA GLU A 183 -29.64 0.75 -13.18
C GLU A 183 -29.51 2.20 -13.66
N PRO A 184 -29.31 3.16 -12.74
CA PRO A 184 -29.23 4.56 -13.10
C PRO A 184 -28.06 4.79 -14.09
N PRO A 185 -28.22 5.74 -15.03
CA PRO A 185 -27.18 6.00 -16.03
C PRO A 185 -25.89 6.47 -15.35
N PHE A 186 -24.75 6.09 -15.94
CA PHE A 186 -23.41 6.37 -15.40
C PHE A 186 -23.24 7.84 -15.02
N GLU A 187 -23.72 8.77 -15.86
CA GLU A 187 -23.55 10.21 -15.64
C GLU A 187 -24.18 10.67 -14.33
N GLN A 188 -25.36 10.13 -14.01
CA GLN A 188 -26.07 10.49 -12.80
C GLN A 188 -25.38 9.93 -11.57
N VAL A 189 -24.94 8.67 -11.63
CA VAL A 189 -24.24 7.99 -10.53
C VAL A 189 -22.91 8.68 -10.24
N ALA A 190 -22.09 8.88 -11.27
CA ALA A 190 -20.76 9.47 -11.15
C ALA A 190 -20.82 10.94 -10.68
N THR A 191 -21.76 11.74 -11.22
CA THR A 191 -21.94 13.13 -10.78
C THR A 191 -22.38 13.20 -9.31
N SER A 192 -23.33 12.34 -8.90
CA SER A 192 -23.78 12.25 -7.51
C SER A 192 -22.64 11.85 -6.57
N TYR A 193 -21.85 10.86 -6.98
CA TYR A 193 -20.69 10.40 -6.24
C TYR A 193 -19.64 11.50 -6.04
N ILE A 194 -19.25 12.20 -7.11
CA ILE A 194 -18.25 13.28 -7.03
C ILE A 194 -18.75 14.40 -6.10
N HIS A 195 -20.02 14.80 -6.21
CA HIS A 195 -20.60 15.79 -5.29
C HIS A 195 -20.58 15.32 -3.83
N GLN A 196 -20.99 14.08 -3.58
CA GLN A 196 -20.96 13.52 -2.23
C GLN A 196 -19.53 13.43 -1.69
N ALA A 197 -18.56 13.09 -2.53
CA ALA A 197 -17.16 13.00 -2.16
C ALA A 197 -16.61 14.38 -1.74
N ILE A 198 -16.95 15.44 -2.48
CA ILE A 198 -16.55 16.82 -2.15
C ILE A 198 -17.20 17.26 -0.82
N LEU A 199 -18.50 16.98 -0.63
CA LEU A 199 -19.20 17.31 0.61
C LEU A 199 -18.63 16.56 1.82
N SER A 200 -18.25 15.30 1.61
CA SER A 200 -17.66 14.42 2.63
C SER A 200 -16.15 14.63 2.82
N LYS A 201 -15.54 15.53 2.02
CA LYS A 201 -14.09 15.82 2.02
C LYS A 201 -13.24 14.57 1.81
N LEU A 202 -13.66 13.67 0.91
CA LEU A 202 -12.83 12.55 0.50
C LEU A 202 -11.58 13.06 -0.23
N SER A 203 -10.47 12.32 -0.08
CA SER A 203 -9.24 12.60 -0.83
C SER A 203 -9.44 12.39 -2.33
N SER A 204 -8.75 13.15 -3.17
CA SER A 204 -8.74 12.99 -4.63
C SER A 204 -8.37 11.55 -5.08
N ALA A 205 -7.43 10.90 -4.40
CA ALA A 205 -7.04 9.52 -4.69
C ALA A 205 -8.20 8.53 -4.49
N ARG A 206 -8.98 8.68 -3.42
CA ARG A 206 -10.16 7.86 -3.15
C ARG A 206 -11.23 8.04 -4.23
N VAL A 207 -11.46 9.27 -4.66
CA VAL A 207 -12.43 9.59 -5.73
C VAL A 207 -12.02 8.99 -7.05
N ARG A 208 -10.72 9.04 -7.38
CA ARG A 208 -10.20 8.40 -8.60
C ARG A 208 -10.42 6.89 -8.60
N LEU A 209 -10.11 6.19 -7.51
CA LEU A 209 -10.30 4.74 -7.44
C LEU A 209 -11.76 4.35 -7.64
N GLU A 210 -12.69 5.01 -6.94
CA GLU A 210 -14.11 4.68 -7.05
C GLU A 210 -14.71 5.12 -8.40
N LEU A 211 -14.22 6.21 -8.98
CA LEU A 211 -14.64 6.61 -10.33
C LEU A 211 -14.08 5.65 -11.39
N ASP A 212 -12.86 5.14 -11.22
CA ASP A 212 -12.31 4.07 -12.06
C ASP A 212 -13.14 2.79 -11.95
N ASP A 213 -13.57 2.41 -10.74
CA ASP A 213 -14.48 1.28 -10.54
C ASP A 213 -15.82 1.48 -11.27
N LEU A 214 -16.38 2.70 -11.24
CA LEU A 214 -17.60 3.04 -11.99
C LEU A 214 -17.36 3.01 -13.51
N ILE A 215 -16.21 3.51 -13.98
CA ILE A 215 -15.86 3.48 -15.41
C ILE A 215 -15.73 2.03 -15.88
N VAL A 216 -15.11 1.15 -15.09
CA VAL A 216 -15.03 -0.28 -15.41
C VAL A 216 -16.41 -0.95 -15.38
N LYS A 217 -17.28 -0.58 -14.43
CA LYS A 217 -18.62 -1.18 -14.32
C LYS A 217 -19.54 -0.80 -15.49
N TYR A 218 -19.54 0.47 -15.90
CA TYR A 218 -20.50 1.00 -16.88
C TYR A 218 -19.92 1.13 -18.31
N GLU A 219 -18.61 0.97 -18.48
CA GLU A 219 -17.88 1.14 -19.74
C GLU A 219 -18.29 2.41 -20.54
N PRO A 220 -18.33 3.59 -19.91
CA PRO A 220 -18.76 4.82 -20.59
C PRO A 220 -17.75 5.25 -21.66
N THR A 221 -18.20 6.03 -22.63
CA THR A 221 -17.29 6.66 -23.59
C THR A 221 -16.40 7.70 -22.89
N SER A 222 -15.20 7.94 -23.42
CA SER A 222 -14.31 9.00 -22.90
C SER A 222 -14.97 10.38 -22.91
N GLU A 223 -15.84 10.63 -23.89
CA GLU A 223 -16.66 11.85 -23.96
C GLU A 223 -17.60 11.97 -22.78
N THR A 224 -18.28 10.89 -22.43
CA THR A 224 -19.17 10.81 -21.28
C THR A 224 -18.41 11.10 -19.97
N VAL A 225 -17.22 10.50 -19.79
CA VAL A 225 -16.39 10.75 -18.59
C VAL A 225 -15.99 12.22 -18.51
N SER A 226 -15.51 12.81 -19.62
CA SER A 226 -15.14 14.22 -19.68
C SER A 226 -16.33 15.15 -19.43
N ALA A 227 -17.52 14.79 -19.92
CA ALA A 227 -18.74 15.56 -19.69
C ALA A 227 -19.18 15.54 -18.22
N VAL A 228 -19.11 14.37 -17.56
CA VAL A 228 -19.40 14.22 -16.12
C VAL A 228 -18.43 15.02 -15.26
N LEU A 229 -17.14 14.96 -15.58
CA LEU A 229 -16.10 15.72 -14.89
C LEU A 229 -16.32 17.23 -15.06
N ALA A 230 -16.59 17.68 -16.29
CA ALA A 230 -16.91 19.08 -16.58
C ALA A 230 -18.16 19.53 -15.83
N ASP A 231 -19.24 18.74 -15.84
CA ASP A 231 -20.50 19.05 -15.19
C ASP A 231 -20.32 19.18 -13.67
N SER A 232 -19.73 18.17 -13.05
CA SER A 232 -19.45 18.17 -11.61
C SER A 232 -18.54 19.34 -11.20
N PHE A 233 -17.51 19.63 -11.99
CA PHE A 233 -16.59 20.74 -11.75
C PHE A 233 -17.29 22.10 -11.85
N MET A 234 -18.09 22.31 -12.90
CA MET A 234 -18.79 23.56 -13.13
C MET A 234 -19.93 23.79 -12.13
N GLN A 235 -20.64 22.74 -11.72
CA GLN A 235 -21.62 22.81 -10.64
C GLN A 235 -20.97 23.15 -9.30
N TRP A 236 -19.80 22.60 -9.00
CA TRP A 236 -19.02 22.99 -7.82
C TRP A 236 -18.55 24.45 -7.86
N ILE A 237 -18.07 24.93 -9.02
CA ILE A 237 -17.71 26.35 -9.20
C ILE A 237 -18.95 27.24 -8.99
N SER A 238 -20.08 26.90 -9.60
CA SER A 238 -21.32 27.67 -9.47
C SER A 238 -21.78 27.72 -8.01
N SER A 239 -21.75 26.59 -7.31
CA SER A 239 -22.08 26.50 -5.88
C SER A 239 -21.13 27.33 -5.02
N SER A 240 -19.88 27.49 -5.46
CA SER A 240 -18.90 28.31 -4.75
C SER A 240 -19.23 29.80 -4.76
N PHE A 241 -19.91 30.29 -5.81
CA PHE A 241 -20.43 31.65 -5.88
C PHE A 241 -21.68 31.86 -5.02
N ASP A 242 -22.62 30.91 -5.01
CA ASP A 242 -23.88 31.00 -4.24
C ASP A 242 -23.64 31.15 -2.72
N LEU A 243 -22.58 30.53 -2.20
CA LEU A 243 -22.20 30.60 -0.79
C LEU A 243 -21.61 31.97 -0.38
N MET A 244 -21.24 32.83 -1.33
CA MET A 244 -20.47 34.05 -1.10
C MET A 244 -21.13 35.27 -1.74
N ASN A 245 -22.41 35.50 -1.43
CA ASN A 245 -23.24 36.60 -1.96
C ASN A 245 -22.68 38.03 -1.82
N THR A 246 -21.60 38.24 -1.07
CA THR A 246 -21.02 39.58 -0.80
C THR A 246 -19.60 39.76 -1.35
N GLN A 247 -18.96 38.71 -1.88
CA GLN A 247 -17.59 38.81 -2.38
C GLN A 247 -17.56 39.08 -3.87
N SER A 248 -16.58 39.86 -4.34
CA SER A 248 -16.35 40.03 -5.77
C SER A 248 -15.94 38.68 -6.39
N ALA A 249 -16.37 38.43 -7.63
CA ALA A 249 -16.08 37.17 -8.31
C ALA A 249 -14.57 36.88 -8.38
N THR A 250 -13.78 37.93 -8.62
CA THR A 250 -12.31 37.91 -8.53
C THR A 250 -11.78 37.31 -7.21
N LYS A 251 -12.35 37.70 -6.07
CA LYS A 251 -11.92 37.20 -4.76
C LYS A 251 -12.32 35.74 -4.56
N VAL A 252 -13.50 35.34 -5.03
CA VAL A 252 -13.96 33.94 -4.98
C VAL A 252 -13.03 33.04 -5.79
N PHE A 253 -12.64 33.48 -7.00
CA PHE A 253 -11.65 32.79 -7.83
C PHE A 253 -10.31 32.61 -7.11
N ALA A 254 -9.73 33.70 -6.62
CA ALA A 254 -8.39 33.69 -5.99
C ALA A 254 -8.33 32.97 -4.64
N THR A 255 -9.46 32.70 -3.99
CA THR A 255 -9.48 32.06 -2.67
C THR A 255 -10.10 30.68 -2.75
N LYS A 256 -11.43 30.61 -2.82
CA LYS A 256 -12.19 29.37 -2.70
C LYS A 256 -12.00 28.46 -3.89
N ILE A 257 -12.09 28.99 -5.11
CA ILE A 257 -11.94 28.17 -6.32
C ILE A 257 -10.49 27.71 -6.44
N GLN A 258 -9.52 28.61 -6.29
CA GLN A 258 -8.10 28.25 -6.32
C GLN A 258 -7.76 27.16 -5.30
N THR A 259 -8.20 27.32 -4.04
CA THR A 259 -7.95 26.33 -2.97
C THR A 259 -8.63 24.99 -3.25
N GLY A 260 -9.85 25.00 -3.79
CA GLY A 260 -10.54 23.77 -4.15
C GLY A 260 -9.91 23.05 -5.34
N ILE A 261 -9.35 23.81 -6.28
CA ILE A 261 -8.57 23.22 -7.38
C ILE A 261 -7.33 22.53 -6.81
N THR A 262 -6.48 23.24 -6.07
CA THR A 262 -5.23 22.66 -5.53
C THR A 262 -5.46 21.47 -4.61
N ASN A 263 -6.53 21.49 -3.81
CA ASN A 263 -6.75 20.47 -2.79
C ASN A 263 -7.45 19.21 -3.32
N PHE A 264 -8.19 19.32 -4.42
CA PHE A 264 -9.06 18.25 -4.89
C PHE A 264 -9.03 18.10 -6.41
N TRP A 265 -9.43 19.15 -7.14
CA TRP A 265 -9.66 19.01 -8.59
C TRP A 265 -8.38 18.87 -9.41
N GLU A 266 -7.24 19.41 -8.98
CA GLU A 266 -5.96 19.28 -9.71
C GLU A 266 -5.65 17.80 -9.96
N ALA A 267 -5.59 16.99 -8.91
CA ALA A 267 -5.23 15.59 -9.00
C ALA A 267 -6.30 14.73 -9.72
N VAL A 268 -7.58 15.11 -9.66
CA VAL A 268 -8.66 14.40 -10.35
C VAL A 268 -8.63 14.73 -11.84
N LEU A 269 -8.62 16.01 -12.20
CA LEU A 269 -8.64 16.44 -13.60
C LEU A 269 -7.39 16.00 -14.34
N GLN A 270 -6.18 16.21 -13.77
CA GLN A 270 -4.92 15.77 -14.39
C GLN A 270 -4.90 14.27 -14.72
N TYR A 271 -5.56 13.44 -13.91
CA TYR A 271 -5.59 12.00 -14.11
C TYR A 271 -6.45 11.59 -15.31
N TYR A 272 -7.59 12.27 -15.53
CA TYR A 272 -8.50 11.97 -16.63
C TYR A 272 -8.25 12.81 -17.89
N THR A 273 -7.41 13.83 -17.82
CA THR A 273 -7.03 14.68 -18.98
C THR A 273 -5.55 14.61 -19.29
N THR A 274 -4.98 13.40 -19.29
CA THR A 274 -3.56 13.17 -19.61
C THR A 274 -3.24 13.51 -21.06
N GLU A 275 -4.13 13.18 -21.98
CA GLU A 275 -3.97 13.40 -23.42
C GLU A 275 -4.60 14.71 -23.89
N GLU A 276 -4.02 15.29 -24.95
CA GLU A 276 -4.48 16.54 -25.56
C GLU A 276 -5.96 16.47 -25.98
N GLU A 277 -6.41 15.33 -26.50
CA GLU A 277 -7.80 15.12 -26.93
C GLU A 277 -8.78 15.26 -25.74
N TYR A 278 -8.45 14.67 -24.58
CA TYR A 278 -9.27 14.75 -23.38
C TYR A 278 -9.26 16.15 -22.76
N GLN A 279 -8.13 16.86 -22.82
CA GLN A 279 -8.05 18.26 -22.39
C GLN A 279 -8.94 19.16 -23.25
N LEU A 280 -8.85 19.01 -24.57
CA LEU A 280 -9.70 19.73 -25.52
C LEU A 280 -11.18 19.39 -25.30
N GLN A 281 -11.50 18.13 -25.05
CA GLN A 281 -12.85 17.67 -24.77
C GLN A 281 -13.40 18.27 -23.47
N LEU A 282 -12.61 18.27 -22.39
CA LEU A 282 -12.97 18.94 -21.14
C LEU A 282 -13.31 20.42 -21.37
N LEU A 283 -12.45 21.15 -22.08
CA LEU A 283 -12.67 22.58 -22.38
C LEU A 283 -13.94 22.80 -23.23
N LYS A 284 -14.18 21.94 -24.23
CA LYS A 284 -15.40 21.98 -25.04
C LYS A 284 -16.65 21.72 -24.19
N GLN A 285 -16.62 20.74 -23.30
CA GLN A 285 -17.75 20.43 -22.42
C GLN A 285 -18.02 21.55 -21.42
N ILE A 286 -16.98 22.17 -20.85
CA ILE A 286 -17.13 23.37 -20.02
C ILE A 286 -17.81 24.50 -20.80
N GLU A 287 -17.41 24.75 -22.05
CA GLU A 287 -18.05 25.75 -22.90
C GLU A 287 -19.51 25.41 -23.20
N ILE A 288 -19.83 24.15 -23.52
CA ILE A 288 -21.21 23.68 -23.74
C ILE A 288 -22.08 23.91 -22.49
N LEU A 289 -21.56 23.60 -21.30
CA LEU A 289 -22.28 23.81 -20.05
C LEU A 289 -22.51 25.30 -19.74
N LEU A 290 -21.58 26.16 -20.12
CA LEU A 290 -21.74 27.62 -19.98
C LEU A 290 -22.68 28.24 -21.01
N LEU A 291 -22.87 27.59 -22.16
CA LEU A 291 -23.87 27.96 -23.16
C LEU A 291 -25.29 27.62 -22.68
N ASP A 292 -25.44 26.56 -21.89
CA ASP A 292 -26.70 26.13 -21.30
C ASP A 292 -26.96 26.85 -19.97
N SER A 293 -27.49 28.08 -20.06
CA SER A 293 -27.72 28.96 -18.90
C SER A 293 -28.62 28.36 -17.83
N ASP A 294 -29.44 27.37 -18.16
CA ASP A 294 -30.39 26.74 -17.24
C ASP A 294 -29.71 25.73 -16.32
N LYS A 295 -28.59 25.14 -16.75
CA LYS A 295 -27.80 24.19 -15.94
C LYS A 295 -26.92 24.88 -14.90
N ILE A 296 -26.35 26.03 -15.23
CA ILE A 296 -25.36 26.72 -14.39
C ILE A 296 -25.88 28.10 -13.97
N LYS A 297 -26.32 28.20 -12.71
CA LYS A 297 -26.91 29.43 -12.13
C LYS A 297 -26.01 30.66 -12.25
N SER A 298 -24.69 30.48 -12.07
CA SER A 298 -23.70 31.56 -12.12
C SER A 298 -22.96 31.66 -13.47
N SER A 299 -23.51 31.09 -14.55
CA SER A 299 -22.88 31.03 -15.88
C SER A 299 -22.39 32.39 -16.37
N GLY A 300 -23.21 33.43 -16.26
CA GLY A 300 -22.83 34.79 -16.71
C GLY A 300 -21.62 35.37 -15.97
N ILE A 301 -21.47 35.10 -14.67
CA ILE A 301 -20.31 35.54 -13.88
C ILE A 301 -19.06 34.77 -14.31
N ILE A 302 -19.19 33.45 -14.50
CA ILE A 302 -18.08 32.59 -14.89
C ILE A 302 -17.58 32.96 -16.28
N VAL A 303 -18.48 33.21 -17.25
CA VAL A 303 -18.13 33.65 -18.60
C VAL A 303 -17.37 34.98 -18.59
N ASN A 304 -17.75 35.93 -17.72
CA ASN A 304 -17.06 37.22 -17.61
C ASN A 304 -15.64 37.12 -17.03
N HIS A 305 -15.34 36.02 -16.37
CA HIS A 305 -14.08 35.76 -15.68
C HIS A 305 -13.44 34.45 -16.15
N PHE A 306 -13.74 34.04 -17.39
CA PHE A 306 -13.26 32.78 -17.93
C PHE A 306 -11.74 32.80 -18.15
N ASP A 307 -11.15 33.97 -18.35
CA ASP A 307 -9.69 34.22 -18.32
C ASP A 307 -9.03 33.64 -17.08
N ARG A 308 -9.65 33.84 -15.92
CA ARG A 308 -9.10 33.33 -14.65
C ARG A 308 -9.26 31.83 -14.52
N LEU A 309 -10.38 31.28 -15.01
CA LEU A 309 -10.62 29.85 -14.96
C LEU A 309 -9.62 29.11 -15.86
N ILE A 310 -9.48 29.53 -17.12
CA ILE A 310 -8.53 28.91 -18.06
C ILE A 310 -7.09 29.07 -17.56
N LEU A 311 -6.72 30.24 -17.03
CA LEU A 311 -5.38 30.46 -16.47
C LEU A 311 -5.09 29.55 -15.28
N MET A 312 -6.09 29.27 -14.43
CA MET A 312 -5.90 28.30 -13.34
C MET A 312 -5.74 26.88 -13.87
N LEU A 313 -6.57 26.45 -14.83
CA LEU A 313 -6.43 25.12 -15.43
C LEU A 313 -5.07 24.94 -16.10
N TYR A 314 -4.57 25.98 -16.79
CA TYR A 314 -3.24 26.02 -17.38
C TYR A 314 -2.15 25.96 -16.31
N LYS A 315 -2.17 26.88 -15.33
CA LYS A 315 -1.19 26.96 -14.24
C LYS A 315 -1.07 25.67 -13.43
N TYR A 316 -2.17 24.96 -13.21
CA TYR A 316 -2.18 23.68 -12.51
C TYR A 316 -1.99 22.49 -13.44
N HIS A 317 -1.49 22.70 -14.66
CA HIS A 317 -1.20 21.67 -15.65
C HIS A 317 -2.37 20.71 -15.90
N VAL A 318 -3.61 21.21 -15.86
CA VAL A 318 -4.79 20.44 -16.30
C VAL A 318 -4.91 20.51 -17.81
N VAL A 319 -4.57 21.65 -18.41
CA VAL A 319 -4.59 21.88 -19.86
C VAL A 319 -3.25 22.46 -20.32
N ASP A 320 -2.79 22.03 -21.50
CA ASP A 320 -1.60 22.57 -22.18
C ASP A 320 -1.97 23.70 -23.16
N ASP A 321 -0.94 24.39 -23.61
CA ASP A 321 -0.93 25.36 -24.72
C ASP A 321 -1.65 24.82 -25.97
N ASP A 322 -1.21 23.70 -26.55
CA ASP A 322 -1.82 23.03 -27.70
C ASP A 322 -3.36 22.86 -27.52
N ALA A 323 -3.79 22.36 -26.36
CA ALA A 323 -5.21 22.14 -26.07
C ALA A 323 -5.99 23.46 -25.94
N VAL A 324 -5.38 24.48 -25.32
CA VAL A 324 -5.95 25.83 -25.19
C VAL A 324 -6.07 26.49 -26.57
N LEU A 325 -5.03 26.43 -27.40
CA LEU A 325 -4.99 26.99 -28.75
C LEU A 325 -5.97 26.28 -29.68
N ASN A 326 -6.05 24.95 -29.62
CA ASN A 326 -7.01 24.18 -30.40
C ASN A 326 -8.44 24.46 -29.96
N TRP A 327 -8.71 24.55 -28.66
CA TRP A 327 -10.01 24.97 -28.16
C TRP A 327 -10.36 26.40 -28.60
N TRP A 328 -9.38 27.31 -28.55
CA TRP A 328 -9.56 28.71 -28.94
C TRP A 328 -10.07 28.85 -30.36
N ASN A 329 -9.35 28.19 -31.27
CA ASN A 329 -9.57 28.24 -32.71
C ASN A 329 -10.82 27.40 -33.11
N CYS A 330 -11.14 26.36 -32.35
CA CYS A 330 -12.37 25.59 -32.53
C CYS A 330 -13.58 26.29 -31.89
N SER A 331 -14.18 27.24 -32.63
CA SER A 331 -15.46 27.82 -32.22
C SER A 331 -16.60 26.82 -32.39
N LEU A 332 -17.19 26.37 -31.28
CA LEU A 332 -18.32 25.44 -31.27
C LEU A 332 -19.60 26.05 -31.88
N SER A 333 -19.74 27.38 -31.85
CA SER A 333 -20.87 28.07 -32.44
C SER A 333 -20.63 29.58 -32.60
N ASN A 334 -21.34 30.23 -33.52
CA ASN A 334 -21.38 31.70 -33.63
C ASN A 334 -22.15 32.40 -32.48
N ASN A 335 -22.24 31.76 -31.31
CA ASN A 335 -22.99 32.25 -30.16
C ASN A 335 -22.28 33.43 -29.50
N THR A 336 -23.08 34.35 -28.96
CA THR A 336 -22.65 35.50 -28.17
C THR A 336 -21.82 35.11 -26.95
N ILE A 337 -22.14 34.00 -26.27
CA ILE A 337 -21.42 33.53 -25.08
C ILE A 337 -20.01 33.06 -25.48
N SER A 338 -19.90 32.19 -26.49
CA SER A 338 -18.60 31.74 -27.03
C SER A 338 -17.75 32.94 -27.44
N LYS A 339 -18.31 33.89 -28.21
CA LYS A 339 -17.60 35.13 -28.59
C LYS A 339 -17.15 35.94 -27.38
N LYS A 340 -17.96 36.00 -26.34
CA LYS A 340 -17.63 36.72 -25.11
C LYS A 340 -16.51 36.04 -24.33
N MET A 341 -16.58 34.71 -24.17
CA MET A 341 -15.49 33.92 -23.59
C MET A 341 -14.22 34.23 -24.36
N ARG A 342 -14.24 34.06 -25.69
CA ARG A 342 -13.10 34.36 -26.56
C ARG A 342 -12.62 35.81 -26.46
N THR A 343 -13.50 36.78 -26.25
CA THR A 343 -13.06 38.18 -26.03
C THR A 343 -12.30 38.34 -24.71
N VAL A 344 -12.79 37.70 -23.64
CA VAL A 344 -12.19 37.82 -22.30
C VAL A 344 -10.84 37.11 -22.22
N THR A 345 -10.67 36.02 -22.96
CA THR A 345 -9.47 35.18 -22.92
C THR A 345 -8.43 35.53 -23.98
N THR A 346 -8.70 36.51 -24.86
CA THR A 346 -7.81 36.87 -25.99
C THR A 346 -6.38 37.13 -25.53
N ARG A 347 -6.19 37.99 -24.51
CA ARG A 347 -4.86 38.33 -23.99
C ARG A 347 -4.11 37.15 -23.40
N PHE A 348 -4.82 36.21 -22.78
CA PHE A 348 -4.20 35.01 -22.23
C PHE A 348 -3.71 34.10 -23.36
N VAL A 349 -4.52 33.95 -24.42
CA VAL A 349 -4.14 33.13 -25.57
C VAL A 349 -3.02 33.78 -26.38
N GLU A 350 -3.04 35.10 -26.56
CA GLU A 350 -1.91 35.85 -27.15
C GLU A 350 -0.63 35.60 -26.36
N TRP A 351 -0.69 35.66 -25.03
CA TRP A 351 0.46 35.36 -24.17
C TRP A 351 0.98 33.91 -24.34
N VAL A 352 0.07 32.92 -24.44
CA VAL A 352 0.46 31.52 -24.71
C VAL A 352 1.10 31.37 -26.08
N GLN A 353 0.62 32.07 -27.11
CA GLN A 353 1.19 32.04 -28.46
C GLN A 353 2.57 32.71 -28.52
N GLU A 354 2.75 33.83 -27.83
CA GLU A 354 4.04 34.55 -27.75
C GLU A 354 5.11 33.70 -27.04
N GLU A 355 4.74 32.98 -25.97
CA GLU A 355 5.66 32.08 -25.25
C GLU A 355 6.14 30.92 -26.14
N ASP A 356 5.26 30.37 -26.99
CA ASP A 356 5.66 29.32 -27.96
C ASP A 356 6.56 29.87 -29.09
N GLU A 357 6.34 31.10 -29.56
CA GLU A 357 7.13 31.71 -30.65
C GLU A 357 8.53 32.17 -30.21
N GLU A 358 8.69 32.67 -28.98
CA GLU A 358 10.00 33.09 -28.44
C GLU A 358 10.96 31.90 -28.24
N GLU A 359 10.45 30.68 -28.02
CA GLU A 359 11.27 29.47 -27.86
C GLU A 359 11.81 28.92 -29.20
N GLU A 360 11.08 29.07 -30.32
CA GLU A 360 11.54 28.62 -31.65
C GLU A 360 12.70 29.47 -32.20
N GLU A 361 12.85 30.75 -31.79
CA GLU A 361 13.92 31.63 -32.28
C GLU A 361 15.29 31.44 -31.57
N GLU A 362 15.35 30.76 -30.42
CA GLU A 362 16.61 30.54 -29.67
C GLU A 362 17.38 29.27 -30.10
N GLU A 363 16.80 28.37 -30.90
CA GLU A 363 17.46 27.10 -31.31
C GLU A 363 18.23 27.17 -32.65
N GLU A 364 18.22 28.29 -33.38
CA GLU A 364 18.91 28.41 -34.69
C GLU A 364 20.37 28.93 -34.63
N GLU A 365 20.99 29.12 -33.45
CA GLU A 365 22.37 29.65 -33.32
C GLU A 365 23.44 28.67 -32.77
N GLU A 366 23.24 27.35 -32.82
CA GLU A 366 24.31 26.36 -32.55
C GLU A 366 24.60 25.43 -33.73
N GLU A 367 24.86 25.99 -34.92
CA GLU A 367 25.78 25.37 -35.87
C GLU A 367 27.05 26.23 -35.95
N VAL A 368 28.20 25.66 -35.55
CA VAL A 368 29.47 25.64 -36.30
C VAL A 368 30.64 25.11 -35.43
N GLU A 369 31.15 23.96 -35.89
CA GLU A 369 32.56 23.50 -35.92
C GLU A 369 33.24 22.79 -34.74
N ASP A 370 33.33 21.46 -34.95
CA ASP A 370 34.55 20.67 -35.17
C ASP A 370 35.38 20.09 -34.00
N ASP A 371 35.60 18.77 -34.19
CA ASP A 371 36.83 18.02 -33.94
C ASP A 371 37.29 17.72 -32.50
N LYS A 372 37.04 16.48 -32.04
CA LYS A 372 38.09 15.42 -31.95
C LYS A 372 37.69 14.13 -31.23
N GLU A 373 37.88 13.05 -31.96
CA GLU A 373 38.59 11.81 -31.60
C GLU A 373 38.31 11.10 -30.25
N ASP A 374 37.60 9.98 -30.38
CA ASP A 374 38.11 8.62 -30.07
C ASP A 374 38.79 8.38 -28.71
N SER A 375 38.06 7.75 -27.78
CA SER A 375 38.65 6.86 -26.78
C SER A 375 37.59 5.95 -26.16
N SER A 376 37.44 4.77 -26.74
CA SER A 376 36.79 3.63 -26.09
C SER A 376 37.59 3.18 -24.86
N SER A 377 36.96 3.24 -23.68
CA SER A 377 37.49 2.66 -22.44
C SER A 377 36.41 1.83 -21.78
N ASP A 378 36.32 0.57 -22.23
CA ASP A 378 35.70 -0.53 -21.48
C ASP A 378 36.28 -0.54 -20.06
N THR A 379 35.46 -0.20 -19.08
CA THR A 379 35.79 -0.38 -17.66
C THR A 379 34.63 -1.14 -17.04
N GLU A 380 34.83 -2.43 -16.81
CA GLU A 380 33.90 -3.25 -16.05
C GLU A 380 33.72 -2.67 -14.64
N PRO A 381 32.49 -2.64 -14.09
CA PRO A 381 32.28 -2.12 -12.75
C PRO A 381 32.74 -3.13 -11.69
N ASP A 382 33.79 -2.77 -10.95
CA ASP A 382 34.27 -3.48 -9.75
C ASP A 382 33.16 -3.59 -8.68
N GLU A 383 32.73 -4.82 -8.40
CA GLU A 383 31.70 -5.15 -7.39
C GLU A 383 32.15 -4.92 -5.92
N GLU A 384 33.40 -4.52 -5.66
CA GLU A 384 33.92 -4.34 -4.30
C GLU A 384 33.63 -2.95 -3.69
N VAL A 385 33.17 -1.97 -4.47
CA VAL A 385 32.92 -0.59 -3.98
C VAL A 385 31.62 -0.50 -3.18
N VAL A 386 30.63 -1.34 -3.49
CA VAL A 386 29.30 -1.31 -2.84
C VAL A 386 29.38 -1.80 -1.39
N ASP A 387 30.28 -2.74 -1.09
CA ASP A 387 30.39 -3.36 0.23
C ASP A 387 31.16 -2.48 1.25
N SER A 388 31.98 -1.53 0.75
CA SER A 388 32.64 -0.52 1.58
C SER A 388 31.70 0.62 1.98
N LEU A 389 30.72 0.98 1.14
CA LEU A 389 29.72 2.02 1.44
C LEU A 389 28.70 1.60 2.51
N LEU A 390 28.42 0.29 2.63
CA LEU A 390 27.50 -0.27 3.63
C LEU A 390 28.10 -0.36 5.03
N LYS A 391 29.43 -0.44 5.19
CA LYS A 391 30.07 -0.54 6.51
C LYS A 391 30.14 0.80 7.27
N ASP A 392 30.24 1.92 6.56
CA ASP A 392 30.49 3.22 7.19
C ASP A 392 29.24 4.03 7.57
N HIS A 393 28.04 3.68 7.07
CA HIS A 393 26.80 4.41 7.39
C HIS A 393 26.01 3.84 8.59
N SER A 394 26.55 2.84 9.28
CA SER A 394 25.86 2.13 10.37
C SER A 394 25.87 2.83 11.74
N ARG A 395 26.41 4.06 11.87
CA ARG A 395 26.71 4.63 13.21
C ARG A 395 25.90 5.83 13.67
N TYR A 396 24.99 6.39 12.87
CA TYR A 396 24.20 7.55 13.31
C TYR A 396 22.78 7.51 12.76
N CYS A 397 21.90 6.79 13.45
CA CYS A 397 20.46 6.88 13.25
C CYS A 397 19.85 7.42 14.56
N CYS A 398 19.45 8.68 14.61
CA CYS A 398 18.68 9.21 15.74
C CYS A 398 17.20 8.90 15.48
N ILE A 399 16.58 8.13 16.38
CA ILE A 399 15.14 7.85 16.35
C ILE A 399 14.48 8.88 17.27
N CYS A 400 13.77 9.86 16.71
CA CYS A 400 12.90 10.73 17.50
C CYS A 400 11.50 10.09 17.53
N HIS A 401 11.06 9.63 18.71
CA HIS A 401 9.72 9.10 18.91
C HIS A 401 8.71 10.26 18.92
N LEU A 402 7.78 10.26 17.95
CA LEU A 402 6.59 11.10 17.96
C LEU A 402 5.44 10.29 18.56
N ASP A 403 5.13 10.52 19.83
CA ASP A 403 3.96 9.94 20.48
C ASP A 403 2.68 10.58 19.92
N ALA A 404 1.95 9.81 19.12
CA ALA A 404 0.61 10.17 18.64
C ALA A 404 -0.45 9.73 19.65
N SER A 405 -0.56 10.43 20.79
CA SER A 405 -1.83 10.48 21.50
C SER A 405 -1.97 11.73 22.36
N SER A 406 -3.16 12.36 22.24
CA SER A 406 -3.77 13.34 23.17
C SER A 406 -3.88 14.78 22.69
N GLN A 407 -5.09 15.29 22.87
CA GLN A 407 -5.65 16.56 22.43
C GLN A 407 -5.03 17.79 23.11
N THR A 408 -5.04 18.89 22.33
CA THR A 408 -5.19 20.29 22.74
C THR A 408 -4.36 20.80 23.94
N LYS A 409 -3.18 21.38 23.65
CA LYS A 409 -2.71 22.65 24.26
C LYS A 409 -1.42 23.19 23.62
N SER A 410 -1.52 24.44 23.16
CA SER A 410 -0.49 25.50 23.09
C SER A 410 0.93 25.13 22.59
N LEU A 411 1.19 25.39 21.31
CA LEU A 411 2.54 25.54 20.74
C LEU A 411 3.27 26.73 21.37
N LYS A 412 4.15 26.50 22.36
CA LYS A 412 5.43 27.21 22.57
C LYS A 412 6.34 26.31 23.40
N ASN A 413 7.51 25.97 22.86
CA ASN A 413 8.60 25.12 23.38
C ASN A 413 8.63 23.69 22.79
N LEU A 414 9.40 23.54 21.70
CA LEU A 414 9.92 22.27 21.19
C LEU A 414 11.45 22.34 21.41
N ASP A 415 11.91 21.78 22.52
CA ASP A 415 13.34 21.61 22.80
C ASP A 415 13.75 20.13 22.61
N GLU A 416 14.86 19.99 21.90
CA GLU A 416 15.91 18.95 21.98
C GLU A 416 15.56 17.48 21.70
N CYS A 417 15.80 17.02 20.45
CA CYS A 417 16.22 15.63 20.24
C CYS A 417 17.64 15.47 20.85
N SER A 418 17.76 14.79 21.98
CA SER A 418 19.05 14.44 22.60
C SER A 418 19.62 13.17 21.96
N CYS A 419 20.68 13.31 21.18
CA CYS A 419 21.44 12.19 20.60
C CYS A 419 22.68 11.90 21.47
N ASP A 420 22.49 11.25 22.62
CA ASP A 420 23.59 10.69 23.42
C ASP A 420 23.40 9.17 23.58
N SER A 421 23.90 8.42 22.60
CA SER A 421 24.19 7.00 22.78
C SER A 421 25.48 6.65 22.04
N LYS A 422 26.60 6.77 22.75
CA LYS A 422 27.77 5.96 22.43
C LYS A 422 27.42 4.53 22.82
N TYR A 423 27.19 3.66 21.84
CA TYR A 423 27.21 2.21 22.06
C TYR A 423 28.56 1.85 22.67
N THR A 424 28.60 1.73 23.99
CA THR A 424 29.75 1.14 24.69
C THR A 424 29.59 -0.35 24.51
N THR A 425 30.48 -0.95 23.72
CA THR A 425 30.55 -2.40 23.56
C THR A 425 30.61 -3.05 24.95
N PRO A 426 29.78 -4.08 25.23
CA PRO A 426 29.81 -4.74 26.53
C PRO A 426 31.21 -5.33 26.76
N SER A 427 31.82 -4.93 27.87
CA SER A 427 33.13 -5.45 28.30
C SER A 427 33.07 -6.97 28.40
N VAL A 428 33.91 -7.64 27.61
CA VAL A 428 34.12 -9.09 27.64
C VAL A 428 34.48 -9.51 29.07
N ILE A 429 33.56 -10.20 29.75
CA ILE A 429 33.84 -10.84 31.03
C ILE A 429 34.83 -11.98 30.76
N GLN A 430 36.11 -11.73 31.04
CA GLN A 430 37.14 -12.76 31.02
C GLN A 430 36.86 -13.75 32.15
N LYS A 431 36.40 -14.96 31.79
CA LYS A 431 36.33 -16.09 32.74
C LYS A 431 37.75 -16.43 33.21
N PRO A 432 37.99 -16.67 34.50
CA PRO A 432 39.32 -16.97 35.02
C PRO A 432 39.82 -18.32 34.46
N LYS A 433 40.99 -18.30 33.83
CA LYS A 433 41.72 -19.50 33.41
C LYS A 433 42.12 -20.29 34.66
N LYS A 434 41.58 -21.52 34.82
CA LYS A 434 42.08 -22.47 35.82
C LYS A 434 43.45 -22.98 35.36
N SER A 435 44.50 -22.63 36.11
CA SER A 435 45.82 -23.24 35.96
C SER A 435 45.84 -24.60 36.65
N VAL A 436 46.22 -25.65 35.92
CA VAL A 436 46.53 -26.97 36.49
C VAL A 436 48.02 -26.99 36.83
N THR A 437 48.33 -27.09 38.12
CA THR A 437 49.71 -27.32 38.60
C THR A 437 49.95 -28.83 38.64
N ILE A 438 50.88 -29.32 37.83
CA ILE A 438 51.39 -30.69 37.92
C ILE A 438 52.57 -30.65 38.90
N SER A 439 52.41 -31.29 40.06
CA SER A 439 53.51 -31.52 41.00
C SER A 439 54.31 -32.74 40.53
N LEU A 440 55.62 -32.55 40.35
CA LEU A 440 56.61 -33.62 40.19
C LEU A 440 57.12 -34.10 41.55
#